data_AF-A0A8T5AT45-F1
#
_entry.id   AF-A0A8T5AT45-F1
#
_cell.length_a   1.000
_cell.length_b   1.000
_cell.length_c   1.000
_cell.angle_alpha   90.00
_cell.angle_beta   90.00
_cell.angle_gamma   90.00
#
_symmetry.space_group_name_H-M   'P 1'
#
loop_
_entity.id
_entity.type
_entity.pdbx_description
1 polymer ?
#
loop_
_entity_poly.entity_id
_entity_poly.type
_entity_poly.pdbx_seq_one_letter_code
_entity_poly.pdbx_strand_id
1 'polypeptide(L)'
;MESQSSGEPGIAEIMRRAFEKRILIPAFNAAYLPMIKPIIEALVDHETFGLVEVARLEVEKFGAVSFAAAAQEYRRYMENRMNRRCTRLHQDHVPVIDEDGFKVDWRRLIREGLENGYDSVMIDGSRLPFEENVEATREVVEMAHGKGRPVEAELGAVLGHEKEAQPYEEIYRDKIGFTDPGEAKVFVEETGVDWLSVAIGNIHGAITKIATDKEKVRAILDVEHLSKIRQATNIPLVLHGGSGIQIEYLRKAIENGITKINIGFDIRQAYEQALKAKPNDIEYARRKVYEKIGQLITEVYGIEGTIHRI
;
A
#
# COMPACT_ATOMS: atom_id res chain seq x y z
N MET A 1 24.40 14.41 30.64
CA MET A 1 23.89 14.95 29.37
C MET A 1 24.14 13.88 28.33
N GLU A 2 23.16 12.98 28.17
CA GLU A 2 23.23 11.93 27.16
C GLU A 2 23.05 12.57 25.78
N SER A 3 23.98 12.26 24.88
CA SER A 3 23.93 12.64 23.48
C SER A 3 22.71 11.98 22.84
N GLN A 4 21.66 12.77 22.58
CA GLN A 4 20.60 12.35 21.68
C GLN A 4 21.23 12.10 20.31
N SER A 5 21.31 10.85 19.87
CA SER A 5 21.64 10.55 18.47
C SER A 5 20.48 11.05 17.62
N SER A 6 20.62 12.23 17.04
CA SER A 6 19.63 12.85 16.15
C SER A 6 19.62 12.18 14.77
N GLY A 7 19.34 10.87 14.74
CA GLY A 7 19.05 10.13 13.52
C GLY A 7 17.60 10.34 13.11
N GLU A 8 17.32 10.42 11.80
CA GLU A 8 15.95 10.36 11.29
C GLU A 8 15.32 9.01 11.70
N PRO A 9 14.05 8.98 12.16
CA PRO A 9 13.41 7.75 12.59
C PRO A 9 13.32 6.73 11.44
N GLY A 10 13.47 5.45 11.79
CA GLY A 10 13.25 4.35 10.86
C GLY A 10 11.78 4.25 10.45
N ILE A 11 11.50 3.63 9.30
CA ILE A 11 10.11 3.52 8.79
C ILE A 11 9.20 2.75 9.76
N ALA A 12 9.68 1.71 10.43
CA ALA A 12 8.91 0.99 11.45
C ALA A 12 8.46 1.91 12.60
N GLU A 13 9.36 2.80 13.07
CA GLU A 13 9.04 3.78 14.10
C GLU A 13 8.03 4.82 13.61
N ILE A 14 8.19 5.33 12.38
CA ILE A 14 7.24 6.26 11.76
C ILE A 14 5.84 5.63 11.67
N MET A 15 5.76 4.39 11.19
CA MET A 15 4.50 3.64 11.07
C MET A 15 3.86 3.39 12.44
N ARG A 16 4.65 3.09 13.47
CA ARG A 16 4.15 2.93 14.84
C ARG A 16 3.59 4.24 15.40
N ARG A 17 4.30 5.35 15.24
CA ARG A 17 3.84 6.67 15.67
C ARG A 17 2.56 7.08 14.93
N ALA A 18 2.49 6.80 13.63
CA ALA A 18 1.31 7.05 12.83
C ALA A 18 0.10 6.26 13.34
N PHE A 19 0.28 4.96 13.63
CA PHE A 19 -0.75 4.11 14.22
C PHE A 19 -1.27 4.63 15.57
N GLU A 20 -0.36 4.99 16.48
CA GLU A 20 -0.70 5.49 17.82
C GLU A 20 -1.43 6.83 17.77
N LYS A 21 -1.02 7.71 16.85
CA LYS A 21 -1.59 9.05 16.68
C LYS A 21 -2.77 9.09 15.70
N ARG A 22 -3.16 7.95 15.13
CA ARG A 22 -4.22 7.82 14.11
C ARG A 22 -3.98 8.75 12.92
N ILE A 23 -2.74 8.75 12.43
CA ILE A 23 -2.33 9.47 11.24
C ILE A 23 -2.24 8.47 10.11
N LEU A 24 -2.90 8.78 8.99
CA LEU A 24 -2.82 8.01 7.78
C LEU A 24 -1.51 8.31 7.04
N ILE A 25 -0.86 7.24 6.58
CA ILE A 25 0.29 7.25 5.68
C ILE A 25 -0.18 6.84 4.29
N PRO A 26 -0.18 7.75 3.30
CA PRO A 26 -0.54 7.42 1.94
C PRO A 26 0.63 6.67 1.29
N ALA A 27 0.29 5.68 0.47
CA ALA A 27 1.25 4.87 -0.24
C ALA A 27 0.88 4.86 -1.73
N PHE A 28 1.77 5.36 -2.57
CA PHE A 28 1.48 5.71 -3.96
C PHE A 28 2.24 4.80 -4.93
N ASN A 29 1.53 3.99 -5.70
CA ASN A 29 2.14 3.09 -6.67
C ASN A 29 2.63 3.81 -7.93
N ALA A 30 3.92 3.69 -8.22
CA ALA A 30 4.54 4.25 -9.41
C ALA A 30 4.49 3.26 -10.59
N ALA A 31 3.38 3.27 -11.34
CA ALA A 31 3.21 2.42 -12.52
C ALA A 31 4.23 2.66 -13.65
N TYR A 32 4.80 3.87 -13.70
CA TYR A 32 5.84 4.23 -14.64
C TYR A 32 6.96 4.94 -13.88
N LEU A 33 8.24 4.66 -14.21
CA LEU A 33 9.39 5.32 -13.55
C LEU A 33 9.26 6.86 -13.47
N PRO A 34 8.77 7.58 -14.51
CA PRO A 34 8.61 9.03 -14.42
C PRO A 34 7.62 9.53 -13.35
N MET A 35 6.75 8.67 -12.81
CA MET A 35 5.81 9.00 -11.73
C MET A 35 6.48 9.12 -10.35
N ILE A 36 7.67 8.55 -10.16
CA ILE A 36 8.37 8.61 -8.86
C ILE A 36 8.65 10.06 -8.44
N LYS A 37 9.12 10.89 -9.38
CA LYS A 37 9.42 12.31 -9.13
C LYS A 37 8.21 13.11 -8.60
N PRO A 38 7.07 13.17 -9.31
CA PRO A 38 5.92 13.95 -8.84
C PRO A 38 5.30 13.39 -7.55
N ILE A 39 5.43 12.10 -7.25
CA ILE A 39 5.03 11.55 -5.94
C ILE A 39 5.88 12.16 -4.83
N ILE A 40 7.20 12.15 -4.98
CA ILE A 40 8.13 12.72 -4.00
C ILE A 40 7.87 14.22 -3.83
N GLU A 41 7.78 14.97 -4.93
CA GLU A 41 7.55 16.42 -4.90
C GLU A 41 6.25 16.76 -4.17
N ALA A 42 5.14 16.08 -4.49
CA ALA A 42 3.87 16.34 -3.83
C ALA A 42 3.90 16.02 -2.32
N LEU A 43 4.54 14.92 -1.90
CA LEU A 43 4.70 14.59 -0.49
C LEU A 43 5.53 15.64 0.27
N VAL A 44 6.58 16.16 -0.35
CA VAL A 44 7.43 17.21 0.23
C VAL A 44 6.69 18.54 0.32
N ASP A 45 6.07 18.98 -0.77
CA ASP A 45 5.40 20.29 -0.84
C ASP A 45 4.17 20.38 0.07
N HIS A 46 3.50 19.25 0.33
CA HIS A 46 2.39 19.16 1.28
C HIS A 46 2.82 18.76 2.70
N GLU A 47 4.13 18.65 2.97
CA GLU A 47 4.66 18.28 4.29
C GLU A 47 4.00 17.00 4.87
N THR A 48 3.85 15.99 4.01
CA THR A 48 3.22 14.70 4.32
C THR A 48 4.25 13.60 4.18
N PHE A 49 4.38 12.73 5.18
CA PHE A 49 5.15 11.51 5.00
C PHE A 49 4.31 10.50 4.20
N GLY A 50 4.90 9.85 3.20
CA GLY A 50 4.24 8.81 2.43
C GLY A 50 5.22 7.79 1.87
N LEU A 51 4.68 6.71 1.31
CA LEU A 51 5.46 5.66 0.66
C LEU A 51 5.38 5.82 -0.85
N VAL A 52 6.52 5.70 -1.51
CA VAL A 52 6.58 5.42 -2.95
C VAL A 52 6.58 3.91 -3.10
N GLU A 53 5.58 3.37 -3.80
CA GLU A 53 5.37 1.93 -3.92
C GLU A 53 5.64 1.46 -5.34
N VAL A 54 6.16 0.24 -5.45
CA VAL A 54 6.21 -0.49 -6.71
C VAL A 54 5.84 -1.94 -6.43
N ALA A 55 4.88 -2.46 -7.21
CA ALA A 55 4.43 -3.84 -7.17
C ALA A 55 4.88 -4.63 -8.41
N ARG A 56 4.80 -5.98 -8.31
CA ARG A 56 5.06 -6.89 -9.45
C ARG A 56 4.25 -6.49 -10.68
N LEU A 57 2.98 -6.13 -10.49
CA LEU A 57 2.08 -5.72 -11.57
C LEU A 57 2.64 -4.56 -12.39
N GLU A 58 3.28 -3.59 -11.73
CA GLU A 58 3.83 -2.39 -12.36
C GLU A 58 5.12 -2.66 -13.10
N VAL A 59 5.90 -3.63 -12.60
CA VAL A 59 7.09 -4.16 -13.25
C VAL A 59 6.73 -4.96 -14.51
N GLU A 60 5.72 -5.83 -14.44
CA GLU A 60 5.43 -6.78 -15.51
C GLU A 60 4.46 -6.24 -16.58
N LYS A 61 3.48 -5.42 -16.18
CA LYS A 61 2.41 -4.94 -17.08
C LYS A 61 2.49 -3.46 -17.42
N PHE A 62 3.33 -2.68 -16.72
CA PHE A 62 3.48 -1.25 -16.93
C PHE A 62 4.95 -0.85 -17.14
N GLY A 63 5.31 0.40 -16.86
CA GLY A 63 6.62 0.97 -17.17
C GLY A 63 7.52 1.16 -15.96
N ALA A 64 7.35 0.38 -14.88
CA ALA A 64 8.29 0.38 -13.76
C ALA A 64 9.56 -0.43 -14.06
N VAL A 65 9.53 -1.32 -15.08
CA VAL A 65 10.65 -2.10 -15.64
C VAL A 65 11.22 -3.17 -14.71
N SER A 66 11.62 -2.82 -13.49
CA SER A 66 12.07 -3.74 -12.44
C SER A 66 12.11 -3.03 -11.08
N PHE A 67 12.15 -3.79 -9.98
CA PHE A 67 12.36 -3.21 -8.65
C PHE A 67 13.70 -2.47 -8.58
N ALA A 68 14.76 -3.02 -9.19
CA ALA A 68 16.06 -2.35 -9.28
C ALA A 68 16.00 -1.00 -10.02
N ALA A 69 15.27 -0.91 -11.13
CA ALA A 69 15.12 0.32 -11.91
C ALA A 69 14.36 1.40 -11.12
N ALA A 70 13.27 1.01 -10.45
CA ALA A 70 12.53 1.93 -9.59
C ALA A 70 13.36 2.41 -8.40
N ALA A 71 14.10 1.53 -7.74
CA ALA A 71 15.01 1.92 -6.66
C ALA A 71 16.14 2.83 -7.14
N GLN A 72 16.66 2.63 -8.36
CA GLN A 72 17.63 3.53 -8.96
C GLN A 72 17.02 4.92 -9.22
N GLU A 73 15.83 4.99 -9.80
CA GLU A 73 15.14 6.24 -10.06
C GLU A 73 14.81 6.98 -8.76
N TYR A 74 14.26 6.30 -7.76
CA TYR A 74 13.97 6.87 -6.44
C TYR A 74 15.23 7.46 -5.78
N ARG A 75 16.36 6.73 -5.80
CA ARG A 75 17.64 7.19 -5.21
C ARG A 75 18.17 8.50 -5.81
N ARG A 76 17.86 8.82 -7.07
CA ARG A 76 18.28 10.09 -7.71
C ARG A 76 17.78 11.32 -6.95
N TYR A 77 16.69 11.18 -6.20
CA TYR A 77 16.07 12.30 -5.48
C TYR A 77 16.43 12.30 -3.98
N MET A 78 17.20 11.33 -3.48
CA MET A 78 17.39 11.13 -2.04
C MET A 78 18.58 11.89 -1.43
N GLU A 79 19.36 12.62 -2.24
CA GLU A 79 20.38 13.54 -1.73
C GLU A 79 19.76 14.74 -0.98
N ASN A 80 18.53 15.12 -1.36
CA ASN A 80 17.76 16.11 -0.62
C ASN A 80 17.20 15.48 0.67
N ARG A 81 17.64 16.00 1.82
CA ARG A 81 17.18 15.52 3.14
C ARG A 81 15.68 15.64 3.35
N MET A 82 15.01 16.64 2.77
CA MET A 82 13.55 16.74 2.88
C MET A 82 12.84 15.60 2.12
N ASN A 83 13.37 15.19 0.97
CA ASN A 83 12.82 14.04 0.24
C ASN A 83 12.95 12.76 1.08
N ARG A 84 14.09 12.56 1.74
CA ARG A 84 14.26 11.48 2.71
C ARG A 84 13.38 11.66 3.94
N ARG A 85 13.16 12.86 4.45
CA ARG A 85 12.27 13.06 5.60
C ARG A 85 10.82 12.71 5.26
N CYS A 86 10.34 13.03 4.05
CA CYS A 86 8.95 12.85 3.64
C CYS A 86 8.65 11.50 2.96
N THR A 87 9.66 10.73 2.53
CA THR A 87 9.39 9.52 1.73
C THR A 87 10.21 8.31 2.12
N ARG A 88 9.64 7.13 1.89
CA ARG A 88 10.34 5.83 1.89
C ARG A 88 9.92 5.02 0.67
N LEU A 89 10.77 4.10 0.25
CA LEU A 89 10.46 3.20 -0.86
C LEU A 89 9.95 1.85 -0.33
N HIS A 90 8.78 1.41 -0.78
CA HIS A 90 8.16 0.16 -0.36
C HIS A 90 7.96 -0.79 -1.55
N GLN A 91 8.34 -2.06 -1.38
CA GLN A 91 8.12 -3.10 -2.37
C GLN A 91 6.74 -3.66 -2.09
N ASP A 92 5.78 -3.30 -2.93
CA ASP A 92 4.38 -3.62 -2.73
C ASP A 92 4.04 -4.97 -3.37
N HIS A 93 3.08 -5.66 -2.77
CA HIS A 93 2.33 -6.76 -3.35
C HIS A 93 3.17 -7.78 -4.17
N VAL A 94 4.15 -8.43 -3.54
CA VAL A 94 4.81 -9.62 -4.13
C VAL A 94 3.99 -10.85 -3.78
N PRO A 95 3.21 -11.43 -4.71
CA PRO A 95 2.36 -12.57 -4.37
C PRO A 95 3.15 -13.87 -4.28
N VAL A 96 2.72 -14.80 -3.44
CA VAL A 96 3.17 -16.20 -3.51
C VAL A 96 2.48 -16.94 -4.66
N ILE A 97 1.17 -16.69 -4.82
CA ILE A 97 0.34 -17.14 -5.93
C ILE A 97 -0.25 -15.91 -6.58
N ASP A 98 -0.10 -15.75 -7.88
CA ASP A 98 -0.59 -14.58 -8.58
C ASP A 98 -2.09 -14.60 -8.89
N GLU A 99 -2.58 -13.51 -9.50
CA GLU A 99 -3.97 -13.35 -9.87
C GLU A 99 -4.48 -14.40 -10.87
N ASP A 100 -3.59 -15.06 -11.59
CA ASP A 100 -3.90 -16.11 -12.55
C ASP A 100 -3.75 -17.52 -11.94
N GLY A 101 -3.37 -17.62 -10.66
CA GLY A 101 -3.22 -18.87 -9.91
C GLY A 101 -1.86 -19.54 -10.07
N PHE A 102 -0.86 -18.85 -10.60
CA PHE A 102 0.49 -19.39 -10.79
C PHE A 102 1.41 -19.06 -9.63
N LYS A 103 2.28 -20.01 -9.28
CA LYS A 103 3.33 -19.79 -8.28
C LYS A 103 4.36 -18.80 -8.81
N VAL A 104 4.68 -17.80 -7.99
CA VAL A 104 5.70 -16.79 -8.28
C VAL A 104 6.99 -17.15 -7.55
N ASP A 105 8.14 -16.87 -8.17
CA ASP A 105 9.44 -16.89 -7.49
C ASP A 105 9.58 -15.66 -6.57
N TRP A 106 8.72 -15.60 -5.55
CA TRP A 106 8.62 -14.47 -4.65
C TRP A 106 9.91 -14.26 -3.85
N ARG A 107 10.65 -15.34 -3.52
CA ARG A 107 11.94 -15.25 -2.82
C ARG A 107 12.96 -14.44 -3.60
N ARG A 108 13.03 -14.64 -4.91
CA ARG A 108 13.89 -13.83 -5.78
C ARG A 108 13.44 -12.37 -5.77
N LEU A 109 12.14 -12.11 -5.91
CA LEU A 109 11.61 -10.74 -5.96
C LEU A 109 11.83 -9.99 -4.64
N ILE A 110 11.55 -10.60 -3.49
CA ILE A 110 11.81 -10.01 -2.16
C ILE A 110 13.31 -9.72 -1.99
N ARG A 111 14.19 -10.66 -2.37
CA ARG A 111 15.64 -10.42 -2.32
C ARG A 111 16.06 -9.25 -3.22
N GLU A 112 15.51 -9.15 -4.43
CA GLU A 112 15.78 -8.02 -5.32
C GLU A 112 15.42 -6.68 -4.65
N GLY A 113 14.26 -6.59 -3.99
CA GLY A 113 13.87 -5.39 -3.23
C GLY A 113 14.86 -5.08 -2.10
N LEU A 114 15.15 -6.06 -1.25
CA LEU A 114 16.06 -5.91 -0.11
C LEU A 114 17.49 -5.52 -0.55
N GLU A 115 17.99 -6.08 -1.65
CA GLU A 115 19.33 -5.79 -2.18
C GLU A 115 19.42 -4.42 -2.86
N ASN A 116 18.31 -3.91 -3.39
CA ASN A 116 18.26 -2.59 -4.03
C ASN A 116 17.90 -1.45 -3.07
N GLY A 117 17.81 -1.74 -1.76
CA GLY A 117 17.67 -0.72 -0.73
C GLY A 117 16.25 -0.21 -0.54
N TYR A 118 15.25 -1.04 -0.87
CA TYR A 118 13.88 -0.80 -0.43
C TYR A 118 13.84 -0.65 1.10
N ASP A 119 13.03 0.29 1.56
CA ASP A 119 12.94 0.62 2.97
C ASP A 119 12.00 -0.33 3.72
N SER A 120 11.07 -0.97 3.03
CA SER A 120 10.23 -2.07 3.50
C SER A 120 9.76 -2.95 2.33
N VAL A 121 9.30 -4.16 2.62
CA VAL A 121 8.83 -5.13 1.61
C VAL A 121 7.49 -5.72 2.00
N MET A 122 6.70 -6.13 1.01
CA MET A 122 5.42 -6.82 1.20
C MET A 122 5.43 -8.20 0.58
N ILE A 123 4.95 -9.19 1.33
CA ILE A 123 4.63 -10.53 0.83
C ILE A 123 3.11 -10.74 0.88
N ASP A 124 2.52 -11.08 -0.26
CA ASP A 124 1.10 -11.42 -0.36
C ASP A 124 0.94 -12.94 -0.43
N GLY A 125 0.69 -13.56 0.74
CA GLY A 125 0.32 -14.96 0.87
C GLY A 125 -1.18 -15.20 0.98
N SER A 126 -2.04 -14.19 0.72
CA SER A 126 -3.50 -14.25 0.96
C SER A 126 -4.22 -15.39 0.23
N ARG A 127 -3.65 -15.90 -0.86
CA ARG A 127 -4.20 -17.01 -1.67
C ARG A 127 -3.73 -18.39 -1.21
N LEU A 128 -2.88 -18.46 -0.18
CA LEU A 128 -2.46 -19.70 0.44
C LEU A 128 -3.42 -20.09 1.58
N PRO A 129 -3.46 -21.38 1.97
CA PRO A 129 -3.93 -21.78 3.29
C PRO A 129 -3.23 -20.98 4.39
N PHE A 130 -3.91 -20.76 5.52
CA PHE A 130 -3.43 -19.92 6.61
C PHE A 130 -2.02 -20.29 7.07
N GLU A 131 -1.76 -21.57 7.31
CA GLU A 131 -0.47 -22.07 7.80
C GLU A 131 0.66 -21.84 6.77
N GLU A 132 0.37 -22.04 5.48
CA GLU A 132 1.34 -21.78 4.40
C GLU A 132 1.64 -20.28 4.25
N ASN A 133 0.64 -19.41 4.47
CA ASN A 133 0.83 -17.96 4.50
C ASN A 133 1.72 -17.54 5.68
N VAL A 134 1.49 -18.11 6.87
CA VAL A 134 2.34 -17.89 8.04
C VAL A 134 3.78 -18.32 7.76
N GLU A 135 4.00 -19.49 7.17
CA GLU A 135 5.34 -19.99 6.83
C GLU A 135 6.06 -19.07 5.84
N ALA A 136 5.41 -18.70 4.73
CA ALA A 136 5.98 -17.83 3.72
C ALA A 136 6.30 -16.43 4.29
N THR A 137 5.39 -15.88 5.10
CA THR A 137 5.57 -14.56 5.72
C THR A 137 6.70 -14.56 6.72
N ARG A 138 6.80 -15.59 7.59
CA ARG A 138 7.89 -15.71 8.56
C ARG A 138 9.25 -15.78 7.88
N GLU A 139 9.36 -16.49 6.76
CA GLU A 139 10.62 -16.52 5.99
C GLU A 139 11.01 -15.12 5.48
N VAL A 140 10.04 -14.34 4.96
CA VAL A 140 10.31 -12.96 4.53
C VAL A 140 10.71 -12.07 5.71
N VAL A 141 10.04 -12.21 6.85
CA VAL A 141 10.36 -11.50 8.10
C VAL A 141 11.80 -11.80 8.53
N GLU A 142 12.21 -13.08 8.58
CA GLU A 142 13.58 -13.47 8.92
C GLU A 142 14.62 -12.83 7.96
N MET A 143 14.35 -12.86 6.65
CA MET A 143 15.24 -12.25 5.65
C MET A 143 15.33 -10.72 5.76
N ALA A 144 14.20 -10.05 6.00
CA ALA A 144 14.09 -8.60 5.99
C ALA A 144 14.55 -7.95 7.31
N HIS A 145 14.15 -8.51 8.46
CA HIS A 145 14.56 -8.04 9.77
C HIS A 145 16.08 -8.16 9.99
N GLY A 146 16.72 -9.20 9.43
CA GLY A 146 18.18 -9.32 9.41
C GLY A 146 18.91 -8.17 8.69
N LYS A 147 18.18 -7.39 7.89
CA LYS A 147 18.65 -6.17 7.19
C LYS A 147 18.04 -4.88 7.76
N GLY A 148 17.32 -4.95 8.88
CA GLY A 148 16.61 -3.83 9.49
C GLY A 148 15.46 -3.28 8.64
N ARG A 149 14.83 -4.14 7.82
CA ARG A 149 13.71 -3.77 6.95
C ARG A 149 12.41 -4.38 7.47
N PRO A 150 11.38 -3.57 7.75
CA PRO A 150 10.08 -4.09 8.15
C PRO A 150 9.32 -4.71 6.99
N VAL A 151 8.36 -5.56 7.35
CA VAL A 151 7.55 -6.36 6.43
C VAL A 151 6.07 -6.01 6.55
N GLU A 152 5.42 -5.88 5.40
CA GLU A 152 3.97 -5.92 5.23
C GLU A 152 3.56 -7.34 4.84
N ALA A 153 2.43 -7.81 5.35
CA ALA A 153 1.79 -9.04 4.86
C ALA A 153 0.29 -8.83 4.68
N GLU A 154 -0.36 -9.74 3.97
CA GLU A 154 -1.80 -9.72 3.74
C GLU A 154 -2.50 -10.95 4.33
N LEU A 155 -3.62 -10.71 5.00
CA LEU A 155 -4.50 -11.76 5.51
C LEU A 155 -5.96 -11.45 5.18
N GLY A 156 -6.71 -12.48 4.78
CA GLY A 156 -8.00 -12.33 4.12
C GLY A 156 -7.82 -12.25 2.60
N ALA A 157 -8.92 -12.29 1.86
CA ALA A 157 -8.91 -12.24 0.40
C ALA A 157 -9.66 -10.98 -0.06
N VAL A 158 -8.94 -10.05 -0.69
CA VAL A 158 -9.61 -8.93 -1.37
C VAL A 158 -10.23 -9.43 -2.67
N LEU A 159 -11.52 -9.78 -2.61
CA LEU A 159 -12.27 -10.33 -3.73
C LEU A 159 -12.33 -9.34 -4.91
N GLY A 160 -12.27 -9.87 -6.15
CA GLY A 160 -12.38 -9.08 -7.38
C GLY A 160 -11.62 -9.57 -8.60
N HIS A 161 -10.80 -10.61 -8.47
CA HIS A 161 -10.09 -11.26 -9.58
C HIS A 161 -10.66 -12.63 -9.97
N GLU A 162 -11.69 -13.12 -9.26
CA GLU A 162 -12.29 -14.42 -9.52
C GLU A 162 -13.12 -14.42 -10.81
N LYS A 163 -13.15 -15.56 -11.51
CA LYS A 163 -13.86 -15.73 -12.81
C LYS A 163 -15.38 -15.63 -12.67
N GLU A 164 -15.93 -15.89 -11.48
CA GLU A 164 -17.33 -15.74 -11.14
C GLU A 164 -17.44 -14.87 -9.88
N ALA A 165 -17.70 -13.58 -10.07
CA ALA A 165 -17.85 -12.66 -8.95
C ALA A 165 -19.20 -12.91 -8.26
N GLN A 166 -19.18 -13.25 -6.97
CA GLN A 166 -20.36 -13.21 -6.13
C GLN A 166 -20.90 -11.77 -6.00
N PRO A 167 -22.22 -11.57 -5.82
CA PRO A 167 -22.76 -10.24 -5.57
C PRO A 167 -22.09 -9.59 -4.36
N TYR A 168 -21.73 -8.32 -4.49
CA TYR A 168 -21.02 -7.59 -3.43
C TYR A 168 -21.80 -7.57 -2.11
N GLU A 169 -23.13 -7.50 -2.18
CA GLU A 169 -24.01 -7.53 -1.01
C GLU A 169 -23.92 -8.86 -0.24
N GLU A 170 -23.69 -9.98 -0.93
CA GLU A 170 -23.50 -11.29 -0.31
C GLU A 170 -22.12 -11.41 0.32
N ILE A 171 -21.09 -10.98 -0.42
CA ILE A 171 -19.71 -10.88 0.09
C ILE A 171 -19.67 -10.10 1.41
N TYR A 172 -20.32 -8.92 1.43
CA TYR A 172 -20.31 -8.04 2.59
C TYR A 172 -21.15 -8.61 3.76
N ARG A 173 -22.37 -9.12 3.47
CA ARG A 173 -23.25 -9.68 4.51
C ARG A 173 -22.63 -10.90 5.18
N ASP A 174 -22.06 -11.78 4.38
CA ASP A 174 -21.53 -13.07 4.84
C ASP A 174 -20.03 -12.99 5.16
N LYS A 175 -19.43 -11.80 5.05
CA LYS A 175 -18.02 -11.49 5.34
C LYS A 175 -17.03 -12.38 4.58
N ILE A 176 -17.38 -12.72 3.35
CA ILE A 176 -16.58 -13.62 2.52
C ILE A 176 -15.25 -12.94 2.19
N GLY A 177 -14.15 -13.60 2.53
CA GLY A 177 -12.79 -13.07 2.35
C GLY A 177 -12.36 -12.04 3.39
N PHE A 178 -13.21 -11.65 4.35
CA PHE A 178 -12.80 -10.70 5.39
C PHE A 178 -11.73 -11.33 6.29
N THR A 179 -10.80 -10.51 6.75
CA THR A 179 -9.79 -10.94 7.73
C THR A 179 -10.48 -11.31 9.05
N ASP A 180 -10.31 -12.53 9.54
CA ASP A 180 -10.79 -12.89 10.87
C ASP A 180 -9.90 -12.26 11.96
N PRO A 181 -10.45 -11.60 13.00
CA PRO A 181 -9.65 -11.00 14.06
C PRO A 181 -8.83 -12.01 14.88
N GLY A 182 -9.33 -13.23 15.07
CA GLY A 182 -8.63 -14.30 15.78
C GLY A 182 -7.45 -14.82 14.97
N GLU A 183 -7.66 -15.11 13.69
CA GLU A 183 -6.60 -15.46 12.75
C GLU A 183 -5.55 -14.35 12.63
N ALA A 184 -5.98 -13.07 12.54
CA ALA A 184 -5.06 -11.94 12.46
C ALA A 184 -4.14 -11.83 13.68
N LYS A 185 -4.67 -12.08 14.88
CA LYS A 185 -3.87 -12.12 16.10
C LYS A 185 -2.78 -13.20 16.01
N VAL A 186 -3.19 -14.44 15.70
CA VAL A 186 -2.26 -15.58 15.58
C VAL A 186 -1.23 -15.31 14.50
N PHE A 187 -1.67 -14.79 13.35
CA PHE A 187 -0.80 -14.47 12.22
C PHE A 187 0.30 -13.47 12.60
N VAL A 188 -0.06 -12.39 13.30
CA VAL A 188 0.91 -11.39 13.76
C VAL A 188 1.86 -11.98 14.80
N GLU A 189 1.37 -12.77 15.75
CA GLU A 189 2.18 -13.43 16.79
C GLU A 189 3.18 -14.43 16.20
N GLU A 190 2.77 -15.23 15.21
CA GLU A 190 3.60 -16.29 14.60
C GLU A 190 4.57 -15.78 13.52
N THR A 191 4.21 -14.70 12.83
CA THR A 191 5.04 -14.16 11.73
C THR A 191 5.98 -13.06 12.18
N GLY A 192 5.59 -12.23 13.16
CA GLY A 192 6.34 -11.03 13.55
C GLY A 192 6.28 -9.90 12.52
N VAL A 193 5.25 -9.86 11.66
CA VAL A 193 5.06 -8.80 10.66
C VAL A 193 4.88 -7.42 11.31
N ASP A 194 5.38 -6.37 10.66
CA ASP A 194 5.39 -5.00 11.20
C ASP A 194 4.06 -4.26 10.97
N TRP A 195 3.34 -4.57 9.90
CA TRP A 195 1.99 -4.11 9.64
C TRP A 195 1.21 -5.05 8.72
N LEU A 196 -0.12 -5.05 8.84
CA LEU A 196 -0.99 -6.06 8.22
C LEU A 196 -2.03 -5.42 7.30
N SER A 197 -2.06 -5.89 6.07
CA SER A 197 -3.11 -5.62 5.09
C SER A 197 -4.33 -6.49 5.35
N VAL A 198 -5.48 -5.85 5.44
CA VAL A 198 -6.73 -6.48 5.90
C VAL A 198 -7.85 -6.28 4.90
N ALA A 199 -8.68 -7.31 4.76
CA ALA A 199 -9.92 -7.29 4.01
C ALA A 199 -11.09 -7.00 4.98
N ILE A 200 -11.76 -5.87 4.76
CA ILE A 200 -12.89 -5.39 5.59
C ILE A 200 -14.10 -4.96 4.74
N GLY A 201 -14.21 -5.53 3.54
CA GLY A 201 -15.23 -5.18 2.54
C GLY A 201 -14.71 -4.32 1.38
N ASN A 202 -13.43 -3.94 1.40
CA ASN A 202 -12.76 -3.36 0.23
C ASN A 202 -12.68 -4.40 -0.90
N ILE A 203 -12.77 -3.91 -2.13
CA ILE A 203 -12.66 -4.70 -3.36
C ILE A 203 -11.59 -4.09 -4.26
N HIS A 204 -10.85 -4.94 -4.97
CA HIS A 204 -9.91 -4.46 -5.97
C HIS A 204 -10.68 -3.93 -7.21
N GLY A 205 -10.19 -2.84 -7.80
CA GLY A 205 -10.87 -2.09 -8.87
C GLY A 205 -11.24 -2.88 -10.13
N ALA A 206 -10.82 -4.14 -10.27
CA ALA A 206 -11.21 -5.04 -11.36
C ALA A 206 -12.73 -5.30 -11.43
N ILE A 207 -13.46 -5.26 -10.31
CA ILE A 207 -14.94 -5.41 -10.31
C ILE A 207 -15.61 -4.25 -11.07
N THR A 208 -14.96 -3.10 -11.25
CA THR A 208 -15.57 -1.97 -12.00
C THR A 208 -15.61 -2.17 -13.52
N LYS A 209 -14.96 -3.21 -14.09
CA LYS A 209 -15.10 -3.54 -15.52
C LYS A 209 -16.33 -4.39 -15.84
N ILE A 210 -16.92 -5.08 -14.86
CA ILE A 210 -18.12 -5.93 -15.08
C ILE A 210 -19.40 -5.10 -15.06
N ALA A 211 -19.37 -3.88 -14.51
CA ALA A 211 -20.49 -2.94 -14.51
C ALA A 211 -20.37 -1.94 -15.69
N THR A 212 -20.41 -2.44 -16.92
CA THR A 212 -20.83 -1.61 -18.06
C THR A 212 -22.33 -1.30 -17.87
N ASP A 213 -22.65 -0.03 -17.61
CA ASP A 213 -23.98 0.58 -17.54
C ASP A 213 -24.87 0.32 -16.29
N LYS A 214 -24.35 -0.28 -15.22
CA LYS A 214 -25.04 -0.32 -13.91
C LYS A 214 -24.20 0.37 -12.83
N GLU A 215 -24.86 1.00 -11.86
CA GLU A 215 -24.24 1.76 -10.77
C GLU A 215 -22.94 1.12 -10.29
N LYS A 216 -21.84 1.89 -10.27
CA LYS A 216 -20.57 1.44 -9.69
C LYS A 216 -20.86 0.89 -8.29
N VAL A 217 -20.60 -0.40 -8.09
CA VAL A 217 -20.69 -1.04 -6.77
C VAL A 217 -19.92 -0.17 -5.77
N ARG A 218 -20.63 0.38 -4.79
CA ARG A 218 -20.04 1.23 -3.76
C ARG A 218 -19.56 0.31 -2.65
N ALA A 219 -18.25 0.04 -2.62
CA ALA A 219 -17.68 -0.72 -1.51
C ALA A 219 -17.95 0.03 -0.19
N ILE A 220 -18.42 -0.72 0.79
CA ILE A 220 -18.72 -0.33 2.17
C ILE A 220 -17.64 -0.99 3.02
N LEU A 221 -17.08 -0.25 3.98
CA LEU A 221 -16.11 -0.78 4.92
C LEU A 221 -16.80 -1.12 6.24
N ASP A 222 -16.57 -2.33 6.76
CA ASP A 222 -17.04 -2.72 8.09
C ASP A 222 -16.06 -2.19 9.16
N VAL A 223 -16.36 -0.98 9.64
CA VAL A 223 -15.54 -0.24 10.60
C VAL A 223 -15.54 -0.90 11.99
N GLU A 224 -16.63 -1.56 12.38
CA GLU A 224 -16.69 -2.30 13.64
C GLU A 224 -15.77 -3.51 13.58
N HIS A 225 -15.77 -4.23 12.45
CA HIS A 225 -14.87 -5.34 12.20
C HIS A 225 -13.41 -4.91 12.16
N LEU A 226 -13.09 -3.81 11.48
CA LEU A 226 -11.76 -3.19 11.53
C LEU A 226 -11.29 -2.92 12.97
N SER A 227 -12.19 -2.41 13.82
CA SER A 227 -11.86 -2.11 15.22
C SER A 227 -11.52 -3.37 16.01
N LYS A 228 -12.20 -4.49 15.72
CA LYS A 228 -11.89 -5.80 16.32
C LYS A 228 -10.52 -6.30 15.88
N ILE A 229 -10.19 -6.22 14.58
CA ILE A 229 -8.87 -6.61 14.07
C ILE A 229 -7.77 -5.75 14.73
N ARG A 230 -7.95 -4.43 14.79
CA ARG A 230 -7.00 -3.51 15.43
C ARG A 230 -6.72 -3.88 16.88
N GLN A 231 -7.76 -4.19 17.65
CA GLN A 231 -7.60 -4.58 19.05
C GLN A 231 -6.88 -5.92 19.19
N ALA A 232 -7.15 -6.86 18.27
CA ALA A 232 -6.57 -8.18 18.29
C ALA A 232 -5.07 -8.17 17.91
N THR A 233 -4.68 -7.37 16.92
CA THR A 233 -3.30 -7.35 16.40
C THR A 233 -2.40 -6.31 17.05
N ASN A 234 -2.95 -5.15 17.44
CA ASN A 234 -2.21 -4.01 17.99
C ASN A 234 -1.00 -3.56 17.13
N ILE A 235 -1.09 -3.68 15.81
CA ILE A 235 -0.11 -3.17 14.84
C ILE A 235 -0.79 -2.26 13.81
N PRO A 236 -0.04 -1.45 13.03
CA PRO A 236 -0.61 -0.68 11.93
C PRO A 236 -1.38 -1.58 10.96
N LEU A 237 -2.58 -1.15 10.57
CA LEU A 237 -3.40 -1.85 9.58
C LEU A 237 -3.40 -1.09 8.25
N VAL A 238 -3.40 -1.85 7.15
CA VAL A 238 -3.31 -1.31 5.79
C VAL A 238 -4.60 -1.60 5.04
N LEU A 239 -5.08 -0.60 4.30
CA LEU A 239 -6.19 -0.73 3.37
C LEU A 239 -5.69 -0.74 1.93
N HIS A 240 -5.83 -1.89 1.28
CA HIS A 240 -5.60 -2.03 -0.16
C HIS A 240 -6.83 -1.57 -0.95
N GLY A 241 -6.62 -0.88 -2.07
CA GLY A 241 -7.72 -0.52 -2.98
C GLY A 241 -8.66 0.58 -2.47
N GLY A 242 -8.12 1.75 -2.08
CA GLY A 242 -8.93 2.90 -1.65
C GLY A 242 -9.81 3.54 -2.74
N SER A 243 -9.44 3.38 -4.02
CA SER A 243 -10.12 4.05 -5.13
C SER A 243 -11.55 3.53 -5.33
N GLY A 244 -12.52 4.44 -5.35
CA GLY A 244 -13.94 4.11 -5.54
C GLY A 244 -14.72 3.88 -4.26
N ILE A 245 -14.05 3.83 -3.10
CA ILE A 245 -14.69 3.84 -1.79
C ILE A 245 -15.17 5.27 -1.48
N GLN A 246 -16.38 5.41 -0.92
CA GLN A 246 -16.86 6.74 -0.53
C GLN A 246 -15.98 7.35 0.57
N ILE A 247 -15.70 8.65 0.44
CA ILE A 247 -14.79 9.37 1.34
C ILE A 247 -15.22 9.28 2.81
N GLU A 248 -16.51 9.20 3.09
CA GLU A 248 -17.04 9.06 4.45
C GLU A 248 -16.65 7.72 5.08
N TYR A 249 -16.62 6.63 4.31
CA TYR A 249 -16.16 5.32 4.79
C TYR A 249 -14.64 5.30 4.98
N LEU A 250 -13.88 5.92 4.06
CA LEU A 250 -12.43 6.05 4.19
C LEU A 250 -12.06 6.80 5.48
N ARG A 251 -12.71 7.95 5.74
CA ARG A 251 -12.49 8.74 6.96
C ARG A 251 -12.78 7.93 8.22
N LYS A 252 -13.91 7.23 8.26
CA LYS A 252 -14.24 6.35 9.40
C LYS A 252 -13.21 5.23 9.56
N ALA A 253 -12.75 4.60 8.48
CA ALA A 253 -11.74 3.56 8.55
C ALA A 253 -10.40 4.08 9.10
N ILE A 254 -9.97 5.27 8.68
CA ILE A 254 -8.78 5.96 9.20
C ILE A 254 -8.93 6.23 10.70
N GLU A 255 -10.06 6.79 11.12
CA GLU A 255 -10.33 7.09 12.54
C GLU A 255 -10.31 5.83 13.43
N ASN A 256 -10.61 4.66 12.86
CA ASN A 256 -10.81 3.42 13.60
C ASN A 256 -9.67 2.39 13.46
N GLY A 257 -8.70 2.56 12.55
CA GLY A 257 -7.59 1.60 12.50
C GLY A 257 -6.67 1.64 11.30
N ILE A 258 -7.12 2.16 10.16
CA ILE A 258 -6.28 2.21 8.97
C ILE A 258 -5.16 3.24 9.16
N THR A 259 -3.93 2.75 9.09
CA THR A 259 -2.70 3.53 9.21
C THR A 259 -2.04 3.75 7.86
N LYS A 260 -2.18 2.82 6.90
CA LYS A 260 -1.68 2.97 5.53
C LYS A 260 -2.77 2.71 4.51
N ILE A 261 -2.75 3.43 3.40
CA ILE A 261 -3.65 3.19 2.28
C ILE A 261 -2.87 3.17 0.96
N ASN A 262 -3.11 2.15 0.12
CA ASN A 262 -2.48 2.04 -1.19
C ASN A 262 -3.31 2.79 -2.24
N ILE A 263 -2.63 3.58 -3.06
CA ILE A 263 -3.20 4.48 -4.05
C ILE A 263 -2.41 4.37 -5.36
N GLY A 264 -2.84 3.49 -6.26
CA GLY A 264 -2.24 3.36 -7.60
C GLY A 264 -3.14 3.85 -8.73
N PHE A 265 -4.42 3.51 -8.69
CA PHE A 265 -5.32 3.68 -9.83
C PHE A 265 -5.53 5.16 -10.21
N ASP A 266 -5.81 6.02 -9.22
CA ASP A 266 -6.14 7.43 -9.48
C ASP A 266 -4.96 8.21 -10.10
N ILE A 267 -3.74 7.95 -9.60
CA ILE A 267 -2.53 8.61 -10.11
C ILE A 267 -2.06 8.02 -11.45
N ARG A 268 -2.22 6.70 -11.66
CA ARG A 268 -1.97 6.08 -12.97
C ARG A 268 -2.93 6.62 -14.03
N GLN A 269 -4.23 6.72 -13.71
CA GLN A 269 -5.20 7.30 -14.64
C GLN A 269 -4.84 8.73 -15.02
N ALA A 270 -4.46 9.57 -14.04
CA ALA A 270 -4.02 10.93 -14.31
C ALA A 270 -2.83 10.96 -15.28
N TYR A 271 -1.86 10.07 -15.10
CA TYR A 271 -0.69 9.94 -15.97
C TYR A 271 -1.04 9.49 -17.38
N GLU A 272 -1.79 8.38 -17.52
CA GLU A 272 -2.15 7.79 -18.81
C GLU A 272 -3.06 8.70 -19.64
N GLN A 273 -4.04 9.36 -19.00
CA GLN A 273 -4.91 10.32 -19.68
C GLN A 273 -4.14 11.54 -20.16
N ALA A 274 -3.15 12.00 -19.39
CA ALA A 274 -2.30 13.11 -19.79
C ALA A 274 -1.45 12.77 -21.02
N LEU A 275 -0.85 11.57 -21.08
CA LEU A 275 -0.11 11.09 -22.25
C LEU A 275 -1.02 10.83 -23.46
N LYS A 276 -2.27 10.40 -23.24
CA LYS A 276 -3.26 10.30 -24.32
C LYS A 276 -3.62 11.66 -24.90
N ALA A 277 -3.76 12.69 -24.05
CA ALA A 277 -4.08 14.05 -24.47
C ALA A 277 -2.90 14.77 -25.13
N LYS A 278 -1.67 14.53 -24.65
CA LYS A 278 -0.43 15.07 -25.19
C LYS A 278 0.64 13.97 -25.28
N PRO A 279 0.66 13.22 -26.40
CA PRO A 279 1.64 12.15 -26.59
C PRO A 279 3.08 12.68 -26.45
N ASN A 280 3.93 11.89 -25.79
CA ASN A 280 5.35 12.19 -25.52
C ASN A 280 5.64 13.37 -24.57
N ASP A 281 4.61 14.06 -24.05
CA ASP A 281 4.79 15.14 -23.07
C ASP A 281 4.81 14.57 -21.64
N ILE A 282 5.94 13.97 -21.26
CA ILE A 282 6.16 13.36 -19.94
C ILE A 282 6.01 14.39 -18.82
N GLU A 283 6.43 15.63 -19.05
CA GLU A 283 6.36 16.68 -18.02
C GLU A 283 4.92 17.10 -17.75
N TYR A 284 4.08 17.19 -18.79
CA TYR A 284 2.65 17.38 -18.62
C TYR A 284 2.00 16.24 -17.83
N ALA A 285 2.39 14.99 -18.11
CA ALA A 285 1.88 13.84 -17.38
C ALA A 285 2.32 13.83 -15.90
N ARG A 286 3.58 14.18 -15.62
CA ARG A 286 4.08 14.35 -14.24
C ARG A 286 3.31 15.41 -13.48
N ARG A 287 3.06 16.56 -14.10
CA ARG A 287 2.27 17.63 -13.47
C ARG A 287 0.85 17.16 -13.12
N LYS A 288 0.22 16.35 -13.98
CA LYS A 288 -1.12 15.79 -13.70
C LYS A 288 -1.12 14.79 -12.54
N VAL A 289 -0.04 14.01 -12.38
CA VAL A 289 0.16 13.15 -11.20
C VAL A 289 0.32 14.00 -9.94
N TYR A 290 1.21 15.01 -9.97
CA TYR A 290 1.41 15.93 -8.84
C TYR A 290 0.11 16.61 -8.40
N GLU A 291 -0.63 17.20 -9.36
CA GLU A 291 -1.93 17.85 -9.10
C GLU A 291 -2.94 16.87 -8.47
N LYS A 292 -2.98 15.61 -8.93
CA LYS A 292 -3.87 14.59 -8.39
C LYS A 292 -3.48 14.20 -6.96
N ILE A 293 -2.19 14.04 -6.67
CA ILE A 293 -1.71 13.71 -5.31
C ILE A 293 -2.04 14.85 -4.34
N GLY A 294 -1.84 16.11 -4.74
CA GLY A 294 -2.19 17.26 -3.91
C GLY A 294 -3.68 17.31 -3.56
N GLN A 295 -4.57 17.01 -4.51
CA GLN A 295 -6.01 16.86 -4.25
C GLN A 295 -6.31 15.72 -3.27
N LEU A 296 -5.65 14.57 -3.43
CA LEU A 296 -5.84 13.44 -2.52
C LEU A 296 -5.39 13.79 -1.09
N ILE A 297 -4.23 14.44 -0.94
CA ILE A 297 -3.69 14.84 0.36
C ILE A 297 -4.59 15.85 1.07
N THR A 298 -5.04 16.89 0.36
CA THR A 298 -5.75 18.03 0.96
C THR A 298 -7.27 17.83 1.02
N GLU A 299 -7.91 17.41 -0.06
CA GLU A 299 -9.37 17.34 -0.17
C GLU A 299 -9.94 16.00 0.28
N VAL A 300 -9.22 14.90 0.00
CA VAL A 300 -9.72 13.54 0.28
C VAL A 300 -9.34 13.10 1.69
N TYR A 301 -8.04 13.00 1.95
CA TYR A 301 -7.52 12.40 3.18
C TYR A 301 -7.28 13.41 4.30
N GLY A 302 -7.08 14.71 3.99
CA GLY A 302 -6.83 15.74 4.99
C GLY A 302 -5.54 15.51 5.79
N ILE A 303 -4.48 15.10 5.10
CA ILE A 303 -3.20 14.65 5.69
C ILE A 303 -2.02 15.60 5.43
N GLU A 304 -2.30 16.80 4.95
CA GLU A 304 -1.30 17.86 4.80
C GLU A 304 -0.67 18.22 6.16
N GLY A 305 0.64 18.47 6.18
CA GLY A 305 1.39 18.84 7.40
C GLY A 305 1.48 17.74 8.47
N THR A 306 1.04 16.51 8.16
CA THR A 306 1.08 15.37 9.11
C THR A 306 2.50 15.01 9.54
N ILE A 307 3.52 15.35 8.76
CA ILE A 307 4.92 15.03 9.07
C ILE A 307 5.40 15.64 10.38
N HIS A 308 4.82 16.76 10.83
CA HIS A 308 5.20 17.41 12.09
C HIS A 308 4.62 16.70 13.33
N ARG A 309 3.76 15.70 13.11
CA ARG A 309 3.12 14.92 14.16
C ARG A 309 3.72 13.52 14.34
N ILE A 310 4.52 13.04 13.39
CA ILE A 310 5.14 11.69 13.35
C ILE A 310 6.66 11.75 13.44
#